data_AF-A0A2D6FKT6-F1
#
_entry.id   AF-A0A2D6FKT6-F1
#
_cell.length_a   1.000
_cell.length_b   1.000
_cell.length_c   1.000
_cell.angle_alpha   90.00
_cell.angle_beta   90.00
_cell.angle_gamma   90.00
#
_symmetry.space_group_name_H-M   'P 1'
#
loop_
_entity.id
_entity.type
_entity.pdbx_description
1 polymer ?
#
loop_
_entity_poly.entity_id
_entity_poly.type
_entity_poly.pdbx_seq_one_letter_code
_entity_poly.pdbx_strand_id
1 'polypeptide(L)' 'MATKGTFYEATVEFEINNNGGKAKKVKEYYLVLADSVTYAEVQVATLLEAEGASPWTVISAKKSKLTNVVTELIDK' A
#
# COMPACT_ATOMS: atom_id res chain seq x y z
N MET A 1 -0.42 -23.38 -8.14
CA MET A 1 0.91 -22.73 -8.22
C MET A 1 0.93 -21.63 -7.17
N ALA A 2 1.60 -21.83 -6.04
CA ALA A 2 1.82 -20.74 -5.09
C ALA A 2 2.91 -19.84 -5.70
N THR A 3 2.51 -18.70 -6.24
CA THR A 3 3.47 -17.66 -6.65
C THR A 3 4.24 -17.23 -5.42
N LYS A 4 5.50 -17.64 -5.34
CA LYS A 4 6.44 -17.30 -4.27
C LYS A 4 6.85 -15.82 -4.42
N GLY A 5 5.89 -14.91 -4.31
CA GLY A 5 6.11 -13.47 -4.37
C GLY A 5 6.40 -12.92 -2.97
N THR A 6 7.18 -11.84 -2.90
CA THR A 6 7.42 -11.13 -1.64
C THR A 6 6.30 -10.12 -1.42
N PHE A 7 5.72 -10.10 -0.22
CA PHE A 7 4.75 -9.07 0.13
C PHE A 7 5.47 -7.78 0.52
N TYR A 8 4.99 -6.67 -0.01
CA TYR A 8 5.42 -5.31 0.30
C TYR A 8 4.26 -4.53 0.90
N GLU A 9 4.57 -3.66 1.84
CA GLU A 9 3.66 -2.71 2.48
C GLU A 9 4.03 -1.32 1.96
N ALA A 10 3.12 -0.68 1.24
CA ALA A 10 3.23 0.69 0.78
C ALA A 10 2.36 1.60 1.66
N THR A 11 2.93 2.70 2.13
CA THR A 11 2.23 3.75 2.87
C THR A 11 1.92 4.89 1.92
N VAL A 12 0.65 5.22 1.78
CA VAL A 12 0.16 6.31 0.94
C VAL A 12 -0.45 7.37 1.85
N GLU A 13 -0.11 8.63 1.60
CA GLU A 13 -0.77 9.78 2.23
C GLU A 13 -1.76 10.39 1.23
N PHE A 14 -2.99 10.60 1.68
CA PHE A 14 -4.05 11.28 0.96
C PHE A 14 -4.34 12.63 1.59
N GLU A 15 -4.55 13.64 0.76
CA GLU A 15 -5.07 14.93 1.20
C GLU A 15 -6.58 14.97 1.01
N ILE A 16 -7.31 14.96 2.13
CA ILE A 16 -8.77 15.08 2.12
C ILE A 16 -9.13 16.52 2.45
N ASN A 17 -9.71 17.20 1.47
CA ASN A 17 -10.31 18.52 1.67
C ASN A 17 -11.69 18.36 2.31
N ASN A 18 -11.81 18.79 3.56
CA ASN A 18 -13.12 18.88 4.20
C ASN A 18 -13.70 20.26 3.88
N ASN A 19 -14.91 20.28 3.30
CA ASN A 19 -15.52 21.43 2.63
C ASN A 19 -15.71 22.65 3.56
N GLY A 20 -14.64 23.43 3.78
CA GLY A 20 -14.59 24.62 4.66
C GLY A 20 -13.52 24.60 5.76
N GLY A 21 -12.67 23.57 5.86
CA GLY A 21 -11.62 23.44 6.89
C GLY A 21 -10.22 23.15 6.35
N LYS A 22 -9.23 23.12 7.24
CA LYS A 22 -7.83 22.75 6.91
C LYS A 22 -7.80 21.34 6.30
N ALA A 23 -7.07 21.17 5.20
CA ALA A 23 -6.82 19.88 4.58
C ALA A 23 -6.26 18.89 5.61
N LYS A 24 -6.83 17.68 5.63
CA LYS A 24 -6.39 16.61 6.54
C LYS A 24 -5.60 15.58 5.75
N LYS A 25 -4.40 15.29 6.23
CA LYS A 25 -3.58 14.19 5.73
C LYS A 25 -4.02 12.88 6.40
N VAL A 26 -4.39 11.90 5.59
CA VAL A 26 -4.76 10.55 6.02
C VAL A 26 -3.76 9.57 5.45
N LYS A 27 -3.30 8.63 6.27
CA LYS A 27 -2.37 7.58 5.82
C LYS A 27 -3.11 6.26 5.69
N GLU A 28 -2.91 5.62 4.56
CA GLU A 28 -3.40 4.27 4.28
C GLU A 28 -2.25 3.34 3.92
N TYR A 29 -2.45 2.05 4.18
CA TYR A 29 -1.44 1.01 3.98
C TYR A 29 -1.96 0.00 2.98
N TYR A 30 -1.18 -0.23 1.93
CA TYR A 30 -1.49 -1.17 0.86
C TYR A 30 -0.54 -2.36 0.93
N LEU A 31 -1.09 -3.56 0.91
CA LEU A 31 -0.32 -4.80 0.84
C LEU A 31 -0.28 -5.28 -0.60
N VAL A 32 0.92 -5.43 -1.16
CA VAL A 32 1.12 -5.75 -2.58
C VAL A 32 2.08 -6.91 -2.74
N LEU A 33 1.75 -7.84 -3.63
CA LEU A 33 2.68 -8.89 -4.05
C LEU A 33 3.56 -8.33 -5.18
N ALA A 34 4.87 -8.26 -4.94
CA ALA A 34 5.81 -7.68 -5.90
C ALA A 34 7.19 -8.34 -5.81
N ASP A 35 8.00 -8.15 -6.86
CA ASP A 35 9.39 -8.64 -6.90
C ASP A 35 10.39 -7.61 -6.35
N SER A 36 9.98 -6.34 -6.27
CA SER A 36 10.81 -5.25 -5.77
C SER A 36 9.97 -4.14 -5.13
N VAL A 37 10.62 -3.27 -4.35
CA VAL A 37 10.00 -2.08 -3.76
C VAL A 37 9.42 -1.18 -4.84
N THR A 38 10.21 -0.88 -5.88
CA THR A 38 9.78 -0.03 -7.00
C THR A 38 8.57 -0.60 -7.71
N TYR A 39 8.51 -1.92 -7.93
CA TYR A 39 7.36 -2.54 -8.57
C TYR A 39 6.11 -2.48 -7.68
N ALA A 40 6.27 -2.56 -6.34
CA ALA A 40 5.17 -2.35 -5.42
C ALA A 40 4.63 -0.91 -5.48
N GLU A 41 5.51 0.09 -5.53
CA GLU A 41 5.13 1.50 -5.65
C GLU A 41 4.37 1.77 -6.95
N VAL A 42 4.84 1.23 -8.08
CA VAL A 42 4.18 1.36 -9.38
C VAL A 42 2.79 0.73 -9.35
N GLN A 43 2.63 -0.47 -8.79
CA GLN A 43 1.31 -1.12 -8.70
C GLN A 43 0.31 -0.30 -7.87
N VAL A 44 0.75 0.26 -6.75
CA VAL A 44 -0.09 1.14 -5.92
C VAL A 44 -0.45 2.42 -6.67
N ALA A 45 0.53 3.05 -7.33
CA ALA A 45 0.27 4.23 -8.15
C ALA A 45 -0.76 3.94 -9.25
N THR A 46 -0.62 2.83 -9.98
CA THR A 46 -1.56 2.42 -11.03
C THR A 46 -2.97 2.19 -10.49
N LEU A 47 -3.11 1.58 -9.30
CA LEU A 47 -4.40 1.39 -8.65
C LEU A 47 -5.06 2.74 -8.33
N LEU A 48 -4.31 3.65 -7.70
CA LEU A 48 -4.84 4.95 -7.26
C LEU A 48 -5.17 5.88 -8.43
N GLU A 49 -4.40 5.81 -9.52
CA GLU A 49 -4.73 6.49 -10.77
C GLU A 49 -6.04 5.95 -11.37
N ALA A 50 -6.22 4.63 -11.37
CA ALA A 50 -7.44 3.99 -11.87
C ALA A 50 -8.69 4.32 -11.03
N GLU A 51 -8.53 4.51 -9.72
CA GLU A 51 -9.61 4.89 -8.80
C GLU A 51 -9.98 6.38 -8.88
N GLY A 52 -9.20 7.20 -9.59
CA GLY A 52 -9.41 8.64 -9.64
C GLY A 52 -9.27 9.30 -8.27
N ALA A 53 -8.39 8.75 -7.42
CA ALA A 53 -8.29 9.16 -6.02
C ALA A 53 -7.87 10.63 -5.87
N SER A 54 -8.29 11.24 -4.74
CA SER A 54 -7.83 12.56 -4.28
C SER A 54 -6.29 12.65 -4.28
N PRO A 55 -5.69 13.86 -4.28
CA PRO A 55 -4.24 14.02 -4.29
C PRO A 55 -3.56 13.10 -3.27
N TRP A 56 -2.67 12.26 -3.77
CA TRP A 56 -2.01 11.22 -2.99
C TRP A 56 -0.51 11.26 -3.20
N THR A 57 0.23 10.72 -2.26
CA THR A 57 1.68 10.55 -2.35
C THR A 57 2.10 9.26 -1.68
N VAL A 58 2.84 8.42 -2.40
CA VAL A 58 3.50 7.25 -1.79
C VAL A 58 4.64 7.75 -0.92
N ILE A 59 4.54 7.52 0.38
CA ILE A 59 5.51 7.98 1.38
C ILE A 59 6.65 6.98 1.53
N SER A 60 6.35 5.69 1.46
CA SER A 60 7.33 4.63 1.59
C SER A 60 6.77 3.29 1.14
N ALA A 61 7.61 2.43 0.59
CA ALA A 61 7.33 1.01 0.44
C ALA A 61 8.45 0.16 1.07
N LYS A 62 8.07 -0.90 1.78
CA LYS A 62 9.00 -1.81 2.48
C LYS A 62 8.50 -3.24 2.38
N LYS A 63 9.37 -4.23 2.59
CA LYS A 63 8.91 -5.62 2.73
C LYS A 63 7.96 -5.74 3.92
N SER A 64 6.80 -6.34 3.69
CA SER A 64 5.76 -6.48 4.70
C SER A 64 6.16 -7.54 5.72
N LYS A 65 5.91 -7.24 7.00
CA LYS A 65 6.01 -8.21 8.10
C LYS A 65 4.64 -8.77 8.51
N LEU A 66 3.55 -8.20 7.98
CA LEU A 66 2.17 -8.57 8.35
C LEU A 66 1.86 -10.01 7.96
N THR A 67 2.43 -10.48 6.85
CA THR A 67 2.21 -11.84 6.37
C THR A 67 2.94 -12.91 7.16
N ASN A 68 3.96 -12.55 7.94
CA ASN A 68 4.69 -13.52 8.77
C ASN A 68 3.75 -14.21 9.77
N VAL A 69 2.82 -13.45 10.36
CA VAL A 69 1.84 -13.95 11.34
C VAL A 69 0.82 -14.89 10.69
N VAL A 70 0.45 -14.64 9.43
CA VAL A 70 -0.56 -15.45 8.72
C VAL A 70 0.00 -16.83 8.38
N THR A 71 1.26 -16.92 7.96
CA THR A 71 1.94 -18.20 7.72
C THR A 71 2.12 -19.02 8.99
N GLU A 72 2.46 -18.40 10.13
CA GLU A 72 2.66 -19.14 11.40
C GLU A 72 1.38 -19.77 11.98
N LEU A 73 0.20 -19.28 11.60
CA LEU A 73 -1.09 -19.80 12.07
C LEU A 73 -1.68 -20.90 11.16
N ILE A 74 -1.23 -20.99 9.91
CA ILE A 74 -1.72 -22.00 8.96
C ILE A 74 -0.92 -23.31 9.07
N ASP A 75 0.31 -23.26 9.59
CA ASP A 75 1.19 -24.42 9.78
C ASP A 75 1.09 -25.08 11.18
N LYS A 76 0.02 -24.80 11.95
CA LYS A 76 -0.31 -25.48 13.23
C LYS A 76 -1.60 -26.27 13.12
#